data_AF-B2AC15-F1
#
_entry.id   AF-B2AC15-F1
#
_cell.length_a   1.000
_cell.length_b   1.000
_cell.length_c   1.000
_cell.angle_alpha   90.00
_cell.angle_beta   90.00
_cell.angle_gamma   90.00
#
_symmetry.space_group_name_H-M   'P 1'
#
loop_
_entity.id
_entity.type
_entity.pdbx_description
1 polymer ?
#
loop_
_entity_poly.entity_id
_entity_poly.type
_entity_poly.pdbx_seq_one_letter_code
_entity_poly.pdbx_strand_id
1 'polypeptide(L)'
;MMRTGAIGEFAVGIADYAGGPVFEAAALKIAKAGWRLEVHALGENDLKTQLEGFEKVDAEVSIKNLRWVVAHVPRISTDSLRRLKALGAGVNVSGWLYLSGTGNTTNPAGPPFRRILDSGIRGGFGPDGANIAPLSPWPHAYYAITGKNAKGEVINPGQSISRQEVLELFTKHNTWFLGGPDEHSLGILETGRLGDVAVLSEDYFTIPEERIKQLRSVLTVVGGVVVWDSGEI
;
A
#
# COMPACT_ATOMS: atom_id res chain seq x y z
N MET A 1 -14.96 -13.95 -6.23
CA MET A 1 -13.50 -13.83 -6.40
C MET A 1 -13.20 -12.53 -7.12
N MET A 2 -12.33 -11.69 -6.54
CA MET A 2 -11.90 -10.44 -7.16
C MET A 2 -11.16 -10.72 -8.47
N ARG A 3 -11.49 -9.98 -9.53
CA ARG A 3 -10.75 -10.01 -10.79
C ARG A 3 -9.87 -8.77 -10.87
N THR A 4 -8.58 -8.98 -11.10
CA THR A 4 -7.57 -7.92 -11.14
C THR A 4 -6.78 -8.00 -12.43
N GLY A 5 -6.51 -6.85 -13.02
CA GLY A 5 -5.48 -6.65 -14.04
C GLY A 5 -4.29 -5.89 -13.45
N ALA A 6 -3.15 -5.99 -14.14
CA ALA A 6 -1.96 -5.21 -13.86
C ALA A 6 -1.28 -4.85 -15.18
N ILE A 7 -0.65 -3.68 -15.23
CA ILE A 7 0.21 -3.25 -16.35
C ILE A 7 1.60 -3.04 -15.71
N GLY A 8 2.53 -3.96 -15.98
CA GLY A 8 3.70 -4.19 -15.12
C GLY A 8 5.01 -3.56 -15.59
N GLU A 9 5.78 -3.06 -14.62
CA GLU A 9 7.10 -2.40 -14.71
C GLU A 9 8.20 -3.18 -15.46
N PHE A 10 8.08 -4.51 -15.53
CA PHE A 10 9.11 -5.41 -16.06
C PHE A 10 8.65 -6.22 -17.26
N ALA A 11 7.37 -6.10 -17.64
CA ALA A 11 6.79 -6.80 -18.77
C ALA A 11 6.77 -5.94 -20.05
N VAL A 12 6.84 -4.61 -19.90
CA VAL A 12 6.83 -3.62 -20.99
C VAL A 12 7.87 -2.53 -20.73
N GLY A 13 8.24 -1.76 -21.75
CA GLY A 13 9.18 -0.64 -21.58
C GLY A 13 8.60 0.47 -20.69
N ILE A 14 9.47 1.30 -20.09
CA ILE A 14 9.05 2.42 -19.22
C ILE A 14 8.03 3.34 -19.90
N ALA A 15 8.21 3.60 -21.19
CA ALA A 15 7.31 4.43 -21.97
C ALA A 15 5.89 3.84 -22.11
N ASP A 16 5.73 2.52 -21.97
CA ASP A 16 4.48 1.80 -22.24
C ASP A 16 3.67 1.51 -20.96
N TYR A 17 4.28 1.53 -19.77
CA TYR A 17 3.53 1.42 -18.50
C TYR A 17 3.25 2.78 -17.85
N ALA A 18 4.10 3.80 -18.09
CA ALA A 18 3.92 5.11 -17.48
C ALA A 18 2.71 5.87 -18.06
N GLY A 19 2.19 5.44 -19.20
CA GLY A 19 0.97 5.98 -19.81
C GLY A 19 0.98 5.86 -21.33
N GLY A 20 0.32 6.81 -22.00
CA GLY A 20 0.26 6.85 -23.47
C GLY A 20 -0.73 5.84 -24.09
N PRO A 21 -0.75 5.74 -25.43
CA PRO A 21 -1.83 5.05 -26.15
C PRO A 21 -1.95 3.55 -25.83
N VAL A 22 -0.82 2.87 -25.59
CA VAL A 22 -0.80 1.44 -25.25
C VAL A 22 -1.39 1.20 -23.87
N PHE A 23 -0.96 1.98 -22.88
CA PHE A 23 -1.52 1.97 -21.53
C PHE A 23 -3.01 2.28 -21.54
N GLU A 24 -3.44 3.35 -22.22
CA GLU A 24 -4.83 3.77 -22.30
C GLU A 24 -5.70 2.68 -22.92
N ALA A 25 -5.25 2.05 -24.02
CA ALA A 25 -5.97 0.96 -24.65
C ALA A 25 -6.08 -0.29 -23.74
N ALA A 26 -5.04 -0.62 -22.99
CA ALA A 26 -5.06 -1.72 -22.02
C ALA A 26 -5.98 -1.41 -20.83
N ALA A 27 -5.84 -0.23 -20.24
CA ALA A 27 -6.65 0.25 -19.13
C ALA A 27 -8.15 0.31 -19.48
N LEU A 28 -8.49 0.76 -20.69
CA LEU A 28 -9.87 0.76 -21.18
C LEU A 28 -10.46 -0.65 -21.30
N LYS A 29 -9.68 -1.64 -21.74
CA LYS A 29 -10.13 -3.05 -21.78
C LYS A 29 -10.40 -3.58 -20.37
N ILE A 30 -9.53 -3.25 -19.41
CA ILE A 30 -9.69 -3.63 -17.99
C ILE A 30 -10.95 -2.98 -17.40
N ALA A 31 -11.19 -1.68 -17.67
CA ALA A 31 -12.38 -0.97 -17.24
C ALA A 31 -13.66 -1.58 -17.83
N LYS A 32 -13.70 -1.84 -19.14
CA LYS A 32 -14.83 -2.49 -19.83
C LYS A 32 -15.12 -3.90 -19.29
N ALA A 33 -14.11 -4.60 -18.80
CA ALA A 33 -14.26 -5.90 -18.15
C ALA A 33 -14.77 -5.79 -16.69
N GLY A 34 -14.82 -4.58 -16.12
CA GLY A 34 -15.21 -4.33 -14.73
C GLY A 34 -14.17 -4.81 -13.71
N TRP A 35 -12.89 -4.82 -14.09
CA TRP A 35 -11.81 -5.36 -13.24
C TRP A 35 -11.08 -4.25 -12.48
N ARG A 36 -10.49 -4.65 -11.35
CA ARG A 36 -9.50 -3.84 -10.64
C ARG A 36 -8.25 -3.66 -11.49
N LEU A 37 -7.59 -2.53 -11.35
CA LEU A 37 -6.27 -2.25 -11.92
C LEU A 37 -5.33 -1.78 -10.82
N GLU A 38 -4.13 -2.35 -10.76
CA GLU A 38 -3.01 -1.80 -10.00
C GLU A 38 -1.83 -1.56 -10.95
N VAL A 39 -1.26 -0.36 -10.86
CA VAL A 39 -0.09 0.09 -11.60
C VAL A 39 0.87 0.75 -10.63
N HIS A 40 2.15 0.86 -10.98
CA HIS A 40 3.17 1.39 -10.08
C HIS A 40 3.66 2.75 -10.59
N ALA A 41 3.97 3.67 -9.67
CA ALA A 41 4.61 4.94 -10.02
C ALA A 41 5.73 5.24 -9.02
N LEU A 42 6.96 5.39 -9.54
CA LEU A 42 8.14 5.72 -8.74
C LEU A 42 8.52 7.20 -8.88
N GLY A 43 8.11 7.86 -9.97
CA GLY A 43 8.24 9.30 -10.18
C GLY A 43 6.91 10.04 -10.18
N GLU A 44 6.96 11.34 -9.88
CA GLU A 44 5.77 12.20 -9.97
C GLU A 44 5.28 12.36 -11.43
N ASN A 45 6.19 12.32 -12.41
CA ASN A 45 5.83 12.37 -13.83
C ASN A 45 5.12 11.10 -14.28
N ASP A 46 5.56 9.93 -13.83
CA ASP A 46 4.89 8.66 -14.11
C ASP A 46 3.46 8.69 -13.57
N LEU A 47 3.31 9.10 -12.30
CA LEU A 47 2.00 9.22 -11.67
C LEU A 47 1.08 10.19 -12.42
N LYS A 48 1.58 11.35 -12.84
CA LYS A 48 0.78 12.33 -13.60
C LYS A 48 0.29 11.74 -14.92
N THR A 49 1.17 11.06 -15.64
CA THR A 49 0.87 10.45 -16.94
C THR A 49 -0.14 9.30 -16.81
N GLN A 50 0.02 8.43 -15.81
CA GLN A 50 -0.94 7.36 -15.52
C GLN A 50 -2.31 7.92 -15.14
N LEU A 51 -2.31 9.00 -14.36
CA LEU A 51 -3.53 9.63 -13.89
C LEU A 51 -4.30 10.33 -15.02
N GLU A 52 -3.62 10.93 -15.99
CA GLU A 52 -4.24 11.40 -17.23
C GLU A 52 -4.88 10.23 -18.01
N GLY A 53 -4.21 9.07 -18.07
CA GLY A 53 -4.77 7.85 -18.64
C GLY A 53 -6.02 7.37 -17.90
N PHE A 54 -6.01 7.39 -16.56
CA PHE A 54 -7.18 7.04 -15.74
C PHE A 54 -8.36 7.99 -15.99
N GLU A 55 -8.11 9.30 -16.09
CA GLU A 55 -9.15 10.30 -16.37
C GLU A 55 -9.78 10.11 -17.76
N LYS A 56 -8.97 9.82 -18.78
CA LYS A 56 -9.47 9.50 -20.12
C LYS A 56 -10.34 8.24 -20.11
N VAL A 57 -9.91 7.19 -19.41
CA VAL A 57 -10.70 5.96 -19.30
C VAL A 57 -11.99 6.21 -18.52
N ASP A 58 -11.97 6.94 -17.40
CA ASP A 58 -13.16 7.27 -16.61
C ASP A 58 -14.20 8.07 -17.42
N ALA A 59 -13.73 8.92 -18.35
CA ALA A 59 -14.60 9.67 -19.26
C ALA A 59 -15.34 8.77 -20.26
N GLU A 60 -14.78 7.61 -20.62
CA GLU A 60 -15.43 6.62 -21.49
C GLU A 60 -16.24 5.58 -20.70
N VAL A 61 -15.66 5.05 -19.63
CA VAL A 61 -16.22 4.01 -18.77
C VAL A 61 -15.81 4.33 -17.33
N SER A 62 -16.79 4.65 -16.48
CA SER A 62 -16.45 5.10 -15.14
C SER A 62 -15.70 4.03 -14.34
N ILE A 63 -14.59 4.44 -13.72
CA ILE A 63 -13.71 3.59 -12.90
C ILE A 63 -13.99 3.73 -11.39
N LYS A 64 -14.91 4.61 -10.98
CA LYS A 64 -15.15 4.99 -9.57
C LYS A 64 -15.34 3.83 -8.60
N ASN A 65 -15.92 2.73 -9.06
CA ASN A 65 -16.19 1.55 -8.24
C ASN A 65 -15.28 0.36 -8.56
N LEU A 66 -14.30 0.55 -9.44
CA LEU A 66 -13.38 -0.50 -9.90
C LEU A 66 -12.13 -0.63 -9.01
N ARG A 67 -11.96 0.25 -8.01
CA ARG A 67 -10.86 0.18 -7.03
C ARG A 67 -9.48 0.24 -7.70
N TRP A 68 -9.30 1.19 -8.62
CA TRP A 68 -8.02 1.37 -9.30
C TRP A 68 -6.98 1.94 -8.33
N VAL A 69 -5.74 1.47 -8.43
CA VAL A 69 -4.68 1.72 -7.45
C VAL A 69 -3.39 2.11 -8.13
N VAL A 70 -2.70 3.09 -7.55
CA VAL A 70 -1.28 3.35 -7.86
C VAL A 70 -0.40 2.93 -6.68
N ALA A 71 0.57 2.06 -6.95
CA ALA A 71 1.50 1.50 -5.98
C ALA A 71 2.74 2.37 -5.79
N HIS A 72 3.41 2.19 -4.64
CA HIS A 72 4.59 2.88 -4.13
C HIS A 72 4.41 4.37 -3.89
N VAL A 73 4.19 5.18 -4.94
CA VAL A 73 4.06 6.64 -4.88
C VAL A 73 5.04 7.31 -3.89
N PRO A 74 6.37 7.09 -4.03
CA PRO A 74 7.36 7.65 -3.11
C PRO A 74 7.39 9.19 -3.17
N ARG A 75 6.71 9.79 -4.15
CA ARG A 75 6.37 11.21 -4.17
C ARG A 75 4.95 11.33 -4.70
N ILE A 76 4.13 12.13 -4.00
CA ILE A 76 2.79 12.46 -4.47
C ILE A 76 2.38 13.85 -3.99
N SER A 77 1.85 14.63 -4.90
CA SER A 77 1.33 15.97 -4.63
C SER A 77 -0.09 15.93 -4.07
N THR A 78 -0.50 16.98 -3.36
CA THR A 78 -1.89 17.14 -2.90
C THR A 78 -2.87 17.16 -4.08
N ASP A 79 -2.46 17.69 -5.23
CA ASP A 79 -3.29 17.70 -6.43
C ASP A 79 -3.51 16.28 -6.99
N SER A 80 -2.44 15.49 -7.09
CA SER A 80 -2.53 14.08 -7.51
C SER A 80 -3.43 13.26 -6.56
N LEU A 81 -3.31 13.46 -5.24
CA LEU A 81 -4.19 12.82 -4.25
C LEU A 81 -5.65 13.20 -4.47
N ARG A 82 -5.94 14.49 -4.67
CA ARG A 82 -7.29 15.00 -4.94
C ARG A 82 -7.87 14.37 -6.21
N ARG A 83 -7.09 14.29 -7.29
CA ARG A 83 -7.52 13.71 -8.57
C ARG A 83 -7.79 12.21 -8.47
N LEU A 84 -6.89 11.43 -7.85
CA LEU A 84 -7.13 10.01 -7.57
C LEU A 84 -8.42 9.79 -6.77
N LYS A 85 -8.62 10.59 -5.72
CA LYS A 85 -9.82 10.50 -4.88
C LYS A 85 -11.10 10.82 -5.68
N ALA A 86 -11.06 11.79 -6.58
CA ALA A 86 -12.19 12.13 -7.44
C ALA A 86 -12.57 10.98 -8.41
N LEU A 87 -11.58 10.19 -8.82
CA LEU A 87 -11.75 8.98 -9.65
C LEU A 87 -12.18 7.74 -8.86
N GLY A 88 -12.36 7.83 -7.54
CA GLY A 88 -12.60 6.65 -6.69
C GLY A 88 -11.40 5.70 -6.59
N ALA A 89 -10.21 6.17 -6.96
CA ALA A 89 -8.96 5.43 -6.92
C ALA A 89 -8.26 5.55 -5.55
N GLY A 90 -7.30 4.65 -5.31
CA GLY A 90 -6.51 4.58 -4.10
C GLY A 90 -5.01 4.50 -4.35
N VAL A 91 -4.26 4.46 -3.26
CA VAL A 91 -2.80 4.23 -3.27
C VAL A 91 -2.45 3.04 -2.39
N ASN A 92 -1.48 2.25 -2.83
CA ASN A 92 -0.92 1.15 -2.04
C ASN A 92 0.56 1.45 -1.80
N VAL A 93 0.91 1.74 -0.55
CA VAL A 93 2.26 2.19 -0.21
C VAL A 93 3.03 1.12 0.56
N SER A 94 4.34 1.29 0.64
CA SER A 94 5.19 0.37 1.38
C SER A 94 6.36 1.12 2.01
N GLY A 95 6.96 0.50 3.03
CA GLY A 95 8.25 0.92 3.57
C GLY A 95 9.47 0.40 2.80
N TRP A 96 9.35 0.06 1.52
CA TRP A 96 10.40 -0.64 0.74
C TRP A 96 11.76 0.09 0.72
N LEU A 97 11.76 1.43 0.79
CA LEU A 97 12.98 2.24 0.86
C LEU A 97 13.73 2.14 2.19
N TYR A 98 13.22 1.37 3.15
CA TYR A 98 13.93 1.06 4.40
C TYR A 98 15.34 0.53 4.17
N LEU A 99 15.55 -0.34 3.17
CA LEU A 99 16.86 -0.92 2.85
C LEU A 99 17.69 -0.10 1.86
N SER A 100 17.05 0.48 0.83
CA SER A 100 17.72 1.13 -0.30
C SER A 100 17.93 2.64 -0.12
N GLY A 101 17.46 3.20 0.99
CA GLY A 101 17.24 4.62 1.20
C GLY A 101 18.34 5.57 0.72
N THR A 102 17.93 6.52 -0.13
CA THR A 102 18.62 7.79 -0.39
C THR A 102 17.58 8.91 -0.27
N GLY A 103 17.70 9.73 0.76
CA GLY A 103 16.78 10.85 1.01
C GLY A 103 17.21 11.67 2.21
N ASN A 104 16.70 12.89 2.32
CA ASN A 104 17.00 13.82 3.40
C ASN A 104 15.87 14.85 3.56
N THR A 105 16.10 15.91 4.31
CA THR A 105 15.13 16.99 4.53
C THR A 105 14.74 17.77 3.27
N THR A 106 15.63 17.91 2.30
CA THR A 106 15.36 18.62 1.04
C THR A 106 14.82 17.70 -0.05
N ASN A 107 15.09 16.40 0.07
CA ASN A 107 14.66 15.38 -0.87
C ASN A 107 14.23 14.12 -0.11
N PRO A 108 13.03 14.12 0.50
CA PRO A 108 12.54 12.97 1.26
C PRO A 108 12.50 11.70 0.40
N ALA A 109 12.89 10.60 1.03
CA ALA A 109 12.71 9.26 0.48
C ALA A 109 11.34 8.75 0.90
N GLY A 110 10.62 8.19 -0.06
CA GLY A 110 9.46 7.35 0.18
C GLY A 110 8.16 8.09 0.39
N PRO A 111 7.06 7.34 0.52
CA PRO A 111 5.73 7.91 0.39
C PRO A 111 5.45 8.89 1.53
N PRO A 112 4.79 10.03 1.26
CA PRO A 112 4.43 10.98 2.30
C PRO A 112 3.23 10.45 3.11
N PHE A 113 3.47 9.49 4.02
CA PHE A 113 2.41 8.71 4.70
C PHE A 113 1.39 9.59 5.42
N ARG A 114 1.84 10.57 6.20
CA ARG A 114 0.95 11.55 6.87
C ARG A 114 0.06 12.28 5.87
N ARG A 115 0.63 12.84 4.79
CA ARG A 115 -0.14 13.53 3.74
C ARG A 115 -1.18 12.62 3.09
N ILE A 116 -0.82 11.37 2.82
CA ILE A 116 -1.72 10.38 2.22
C ILE A 116 -2.92 10.13 3.15
N LEU A 117 -2.67 9.87 4.44
CA LEU A 117 -3.75 9.67 5.42
C LEU A 117 -4.64 10.91 5.56
N ASP A 118 -4.04 12.09 5.73
CA ASP A 118 -4.77 13.35 5.93
C ASP A 118 -5.65 13.71 4.71
N SER A 119 -5.30 13.25 3.51
CA SER A 119 -6.13 13.44 2.32
C SER A 119 -7.45 12.64 2.33
N GLY A 120 -7.53 11.61 3.17
CA GLY A 120 -8.65 10.67 3.22
C GLY A 120 -8.86 9.89 1.93
N ILE A 121 -7.82 9.73 1.11
CA ILE A 121 -7.82 8.78 -0.02
C ILE A 121 -7.86 7.35 0.53
N ARG A 122 -8.35 6.40 -0.26
CA ARG A 122 -8.18 4.97 0.05
C ARG A 122 -6.69 4.65 -0.01
N GLY A 123 -6.10 4.32 1.14
CA GLY A 123 -4.69 4.00 1.29
C GLY A 123 -4.52 2.60 1.87
N GLY A 124 -3.61 1.82 1.30
CA GLY A 124 -3.19 0.50 1.80
C GLY A 124 -1.71 0.49 2.12
N PHE A 125 -1.26 -0.47 2.90
CA PHE A 125 0.15 -0.61 3.22
C PHE A 125 0.58 -2.09 3.19
N GLY A 126 1.71 -2.36 2.55
CA GLY A 126 2.29 -3.69 2.44
C GLY A 126 3.82 -3.68 2.33
N PRO A 127 4.46 -4.87 2.30
CA PRO A 127 5.91 -4.98 2.21
C PRO A 127 6.46 -4.90 0.77
N ASP A 128 5.60 -4.79 -0.26
CA ASP A 128 5.95 -4.85 -1.69
C ASP A 128 6.32 -6.27 -2.16
N GLY A 129 7.43 -6.84 -1.68
CA GLY A 129 7.81 -8.22 -2.01
C GLY A 129 9.21 -8.63 -1.56
N ALA A 130 9.46 -9.95 -1.56
CA ALA A 130 10.63 -10.58 -0.91
C ALA A 130 11.99 -10.33 -1.58
N ASN A 131 12.03 -9.82 -2.82
CA ASN A 131 13.28 -9.65 -3.58
C ASN A 131 13.92 -8.27 -3.43
N ILE A 132 13.11 -7.24 -3.12
CA ILE A 132 13.55 -5.83 -3.11
C ILE A 132 13.41 -5.22 -1.72
N ALA A 133 12.60 -5.82 -0.85
CA ALA A 133 12.33 -5.35 0.51
C ALA A 133 12.27 -6.51 1.52
N PRO A 134 12.40 -6.23 2.83
CA PRO A 134 12.20 -7.25 3.86
C PRO A 134 10.81 -7.87 3.76
N LEU A 135 10.72 -9.20 3.82
CA LEU A 135 9.40 -9.87 3.83
C LEU A 135 8.62 -9.59 5.12
N SER A 136 9.32 -9.39 6.23
CA SER A 136 8.70 -9.03 7.51
C SER A 136 8.02 -7.66 7.40
N PRO A 137 6.76 -7.49 7.88
CA PRO A 137 6.07 -6.20 7.83
C PRO A 137 6.68 -5.18 8.81
N TRP A 138 7.40 -5.65 9.82
CA TRP A 138 7.79 -4.80 10.95
C TRP A 138 8.91 -3.79 10.65
N PRO A 139 9.92 -4.10 9.82
CA PRO A 139 10.80 -3.07 9.27
C PRO A 139 10.06 -1.95 8.51
N HIS A 140 9.00 -2.29 7.79
CA HIS A 140 8.18 -1.30 7.08
C HIS A 140 7.35 -0.47 8.06
N ALA A 141 6.79 -1.10 9.09
CA ALA A 141 6.11 -0.41 10.19
C ALA A 141 7.03 0.59 10.89
N TYR A 142 8.24 0.14 11.26
CA TYR A 142 9.28 0.97 11.85
C TYR A 142 9.59 2.18 10.96
N TYR A 143 9.77 1.96 9.65
CA TYR A 143 10.03 3.03 8.71
C TYR A 143 8.88 4.04 8.63
N ALA A 144 7.62 3.59 8.59
CA ALA A 144 6.45 4.47 8.54
C ALA A 144 6.24 5.27 9.84
N ILE A 145 6.63 4.70 10.99
CA ILE A 145 6.52 5.37 12.31
C ILE A 145 7.65 6.37 12.51
N THR A 146 8.88 5.99 12.19
CA THR A 146 10.08 6.77 12.56
C THR A 146 10.63 7.64 11.43
N GLY A 147 10.29 7.31 10.18
CA GLY A 147 10.93 7.87 8.98
C GLY A 147 12.38 7.43 8.79
N LYS A 148 12.88 6.45 9.57
CA LYS A 148 14.28 6.02 9.58
C LYS A 148 14.55 4.80 8.72
N ASN A 149 15.66 4.81 8.00
CA ASN A 149 16.15 3.66 7.23
C ASN A 149 16.85 2.61 8.11
N ALA A 150 17.40 1.57 7.49
CA ALA A 150 18.12 0.49 8.17
C ALA A 150 19.38 0.95 8.95
N LYS A 151 19.95 2.11 8.62
CA LYS A 151 21.08 2.73 9.31
C LYS A 151 20.66 3.65 10.47
N GLY A 152 19.35 3.83 10.70
CA GLY A 152 18.81 4.75 11.70
C GLY A 152 18.77 6.21 11.25
N GLU A 153 19.05 6.49 9.97
CA GLU A 153 19.02 7.84 9.41
C GLU A 153 17.58 8.24 9.06
N VAL A 154 17.16 9.45 9.46
CA VAL A 154 15.84 9.98 9.09
C VAL A 154 15.86 10.38 7.62
N ILE A 155 15.16 9.63 6.78
CA ILE A 155 15.09 9.85 5.33
C ILE A 155 13.69 10.28 4.84
N ASN A 156 12.64 10.17 5.68
CA ASN A 156 11.28 10.62 5.36
C ASN A 156 10.72 11.62 6.40
N PRO A 157 11.36 12.79 6.57
CA PRO A 157 11.03 13.70 7.67
C PRO A 157 9.61 14.30 7.55
N GLY A 158 8.93 14.38 8.69
CA GLY A 158 7.60 15.01 8.78
C GLY A 158 6.46 14.22 8.14
N GLN A 159 6.71 12.98 7.73
CA GLN A 159 5.71 12.10 7.11
C GLN A 159 5.36 10.87 7.96
N SER A 160 5.86 10.80 9.20
CA SER A 160 5.58 9.74 10.15
C SER A 160 4.09 9.61 10.51
N ILE A 161 3.68 8.37 10.77
CA ILE A 161 2.32 8.01 11.22
C ILE A 161 2.38 7.15 12.49
N SER A 162 1.30 7.15 13.26
CA SER A 162 1.24 6.44 14.54
C SER A 162 1.20 4.92 14.36
N ARG A 163 1.51 4.19 15.43
CA ARG A 163 1.41 2.72 15.49
C ARG A 163 0.01 2.22 15.11
N GLN A 164 -1.02 2.88 15.62
CA GLN A 164 -2.41 2.55 15.33
C GLN A 164 -2.73 2.74 13.84
N GLU A 165 -2.35 3.87 13.26
CA GLU A 165 -2.56 4.16 11.83
C GLU A 165 -1.86 3.14 10.93
N VAL A 166 -0.63 2.72 11.28
CA VAL A 166 0.09 1.66 10.56
C VAL A 166 -0.63 0.32 10.67
N LEU A 167 -1.12 -0.06 11.85
CA LEU A 167 -1.85 -1.31 12.04
C LEU A 167 -3.14 -1.32 11.22
N GLU A 168 -3.90 -0.21 11.23
CA GLU A 168 -5.10 -0.06 10.42
C GLU A 168 -4.81 -0.13 8.92
N LEU A 169 -3.70 0.46 8.47
CA LEU A 169 -3.27 0.38 7.08
C LEU A 169 -2.91 -1.05 6.64
N PHE A 170 -2.25 -1.83 7.50
CA PHE A 170 -1.95 -3.24 7.21
C PHE A 170 -3.19 -4.14 7.19
N THR A 171 -4.24 -3.77 7.93
CA THR A 171 -5.39 -4.63 8.21
C THR A 171 -6.68 -4.04 7.65
N LYS A 172 -7.39 -3.23 8.44
CA LYS A 172 -8.68 -2.62 8.14
C LYS A 172 -8.72 -1.95 6.77
N HIS A 173 -7.74 -1.13 6.41
CA HIS A 173 -7.77 -0.39 5.15
C HIS A 173 -7.49 -1.28 3.94
N ASN A 174 -6.68 -2.32 4.11
CA ASN A 174 -6.37 -3.28 3.05
C ASN A 174 -7.63 -4.08 2.60
N THR A 175 -8.68 -4.16 3.42
CA THR A 175 -9.96 -4.82 3.05
C THR A 175 -10.61 -4.23 1.79
N TRP A 176 -10.51 -2.90 1.59
CA TRP A 176 -11.08 -2.22 0.41
C TRP A 176 -10.45 -2.73 -0.89
N PHE A 177 -9.16 -3.08 -0.85
CA PHE A 177 -8.40 -3.56 -2.01
C PHE A 177 -8.81 -4.97 -2.43
N LEU A 178 -9.37 -5.76 -1.51
CA LEU A 178 -9.86 -7.13 -1.78
C LEU A 178 -11.26 -7.11 -2.41
N GLY A 179 -12.11 -6.16 -2.00
CA GLY A 179 -13.47 -6.01 -2.50
C GLY A 179 -14.39 -7.21 -2.21
N GLY A 180 -15.63 -7.13 -2.70
CA GLY A 180 -16.59 -8.24 -2.62
C GLY A 180 -16.86 -8.73 -1.18
N PRO A 181 -17.09 -10.04 -0.97
CA PRO A 181 -17.29 -10.62 0.36
C PRO A 181 -16.08 -10.48 1.30
N ASP A 182 -14.87 -10.41 0.74
CA ASP A 182 -13.62 -10.36 1.48
C ASP A 182 -13.47 -9.01 2.23
N GLU A 183 -13.96 -7.92 1.63
CA GLU A 183 -14.02 -6.59 2.26
C GLU A 183 -14.83 -6.59 3.57
N HIS A 184 -15.82 -7.48 3.70
CA HIS A 184 -16.69 -7.57 4.87
C HIS A 184 -16.31 -8.68 5.85
N SER A 185 -15.35 -9.54 5.51
CA SER A 185 -15.00 -10.72 6.32
C SER A 185 -13.57 -10.70 6.89
N LEU A 186 -12.65 -9.89 6.34
CA LEU A 186 -11.24 -9.87 6.73
C LEU A 186 -10.83 -8.58 7.46
N GLY A 187 -9.61 -8.58 8.00
CA GLY A 187 -8.85 -7.38 8.40
C GLY A 187 -9.32 -6.66 9.67
N ILE A 188 -10.39 -7.12 10.33
CA ILE A 188 -10.92 -6.52 11.56
C ILE A 188 -11.38 -7.64 12.49
N LEU A 189 -11.02 -7.56 13.77
CA LEU A 189 -11.51 -8.46 14.81
C LEU A 189 -12.86 -7.97 15.35
N GLU A 190 -13.94 -8.52 14.81
CA GLU A 190 -15.32 -8.18 15.12
C GLU A 190 -16.21 -9.41 14.93
N THR A 191 -17.26 -9.56 15.74
CA THR A 191 -18.23 -10.65 15.58
C THR A 191 -18.81 -10.69 14.16
N GLY A 192 -18.79 -11.87 13.53
CA GLY A 192 -19.27 -12.06 12.16
C GLY A 192 -18.19 -11.98 11.08
N ARG A 193 -16.94 -11.64 11.45
CA ARG A 193 -15.76 -11.70 10.58
C ARG A 193 -14.93 -12.96 10.83
N LEU A 194 -13.99 -13.24 9.94
CA LEU A 194 -13.05 -14.36 10.08
C LEU A 194 -12.13 -14.15 11.29
N GLY A 195 -11.88 -15.24 12.02
CA GLY A 195 -10.97 -15.27 13.16
C GLY A 195 -9.51 -15.30 12.73
N ASP A 196 -9.07 -14.28 12.02
CA ASP A 196 -7.69 -14.13 11.55
C ASP A 196 -6.89 -13.28 12.54
N VAL A 197 -6.01 -13.92 13.32
CA VAL A 197 -5.29 -13.31 14.44
C VAL A 197 -3.81 -13.61 14.34
N ALA A 198 -2.98 -12.59 14.55
CA ALA A 198 -1.56 -12.77 14.84
C ALA A 198 -1.28 -12.32 16.27
N VAL A 199 -0.76 -13.22 17.10
CA VAL A 199 -0.18 -12.87 18.40
C VAL A 199 1.30 -12.58 18.19
N LEU A 200 1.77 -11.46 18.74
CA LEU A 200 3.13 -10.98 18.54
C LEU A 200 4.02 -11.33 19.74
N SER A 201 5.33 -11.43 19.48
CA SER A 201 6.34 -11.73 20.51
C SER A 201 6.45 -10.67 21.61
N GLU A 202 6.01 -9.43 21.33
CA GLU A 202 5.98 -8.33 22.29
C GLU A 202 4.79 -7.41 22.00
N ASP A 203 4.45 -6.54 22.96
CA ASP A 203 3.37 -5.56 22.80
C ASP A 203 3.79 -4.43 21.83
N TYR A 204 3.26 -4.51 20.60
CA TYR A 204 3.48 -3.54 19.55
C TYR A 204 3.14 -2.11 19.96
N PHE A 205 2.27 -1.84 20.94
CA PHE A 205 1.92 -0.47 21.28
C PHE A 205 2.86 0.19 22.29
N THR A 206 3.59 -0.60 23.08
CA THR A 206 4.36 -0.08 24.22
C THR A 206 5.87 -0.29 24.13
N ILE A 207 6.35 -1.24 23.32
CA ILE A 207 7.80 -1.43 23.13
C ILE A 207 8.49 -0.20 22.54
N PRO A 208 9.78 0.04 22.83
CA PRO A 208 10.57 1.06 22.14
C PRO A 208 10.52 0.90 20.62
N GLU A 209 10.53 2.00 19.87
CA GLU A 209 10.40 1.97 18.40
C GLU A 209 11.44 1.07 17.72
N GLU A 210 12.69 1.10 18.22
CA GLU A 210 13.77 0.26 17.69
C GLU A 210 13.48 -1.25 17.79
N ARG A 211 12.69 -1.67 18.79
CA ARG A 211 12.28 -3.07 18.97
C ARG A 211 11.22 -3.53 17.98
N ILE A 212 10.48 -2.61 17.35
CA ILE A 212 9.43 -2.96 16.36
C ILE A 212 10.00 -3.88 15.29
N LYS A 213 11.20 -3.58 14.76
CA LYS A 213 11.84 -4.36 13.69
C LYS A 213 12.04 -5.85 14.02
N GLN A 214 12.05 -6.20 15.30
CA GLN A 214 12.31 -7.54 15.81
C GLN A 214 11.02 -8.32 16.13
N LEU A 215 9.86 -7.66 16.03
CA LEU A 215 8.58 -8.33 16.21
C LEU A 215 8.43 -9.49 15.23
N ARG A 216 7.73 -10.51 15.69
CA ARG A 216 7.35 -11.69 14.92
C ARG A 216 6.06 -12.25 15.47
N SER A 217 5.36 -13.06 14.66
CA SER A 217 4.22 -13.82 15.14
C SER A 217 4.71 -15.00 16.00
N VAL A 218 4.15 -15.15 17.19
CA VAL A 218 4.29 -16.33 18.05
C VAL A 218 3.11 -17.31 17.88
N LEU A 219 1.96 -16.81 17.45
CA LEU A 219 0.79 -17.61 17.07
C LEU A 219 0.09 -16.95 15.88
N THR A 220 -0.29 -17.75 14.89
CA THR A 220 -1.18 -17.32 13.80
C THR A 220 -2.41 -18.20 13.75
N VAL A 221 -3.57 -17.57 13.76
CA VAL A 221 -4.89 -18.18 13.58
C VAL A 221 -5.47 -17.68 12.26
N VAL A 222 -6.00 -18.57 11.44
CA VAL A 222 -6.68 -18.24 10.18
C VAL A 222 -8.05 -18.92 10.20
N GLY A 223 -9.12 -18.15 10.04
CA GLY A 223 -10.49 -18.63 10.09
C GLY A 223 -10.86 -19.33 11.40
N GLY A 224 -10.22 -18.96 12.52
CA GLY A 224 -10.38 -19.63 13.81
C GLY A 224 -9.56 -20.91 14.00
N VAL A 225 -8.70 -21.29 13.04
CA VAL A 225 -7.81 -22.44 13.13
C VAL A 225 -6.38 -21.99 13.37
N VAL A 226 -5.71 -22.54 14.37
CA VAL A 226 -4.27 -22.32 14.59
C VAL A 226 -3.50 -22.96 13.44
N VAL A 227 -2.76 -22.14 12.68
CA VAL A 227 -1.94 -22.59 11.53
C VAL A 227 -0.43 -22.43 11.78
N TRP A 228 -0.06 -21.67 12.80
CA TRP A 228 1.32 -21.49 13.23
C TRP A 228 1.36 -21.26 14.74
N ASP A 229 2.33 -21.88 15.39
CA ASP A 229 2.65 -21.72 16.81
C ASP A 229 4.17 -21.86 16.99
N SER A 230 4.80 -20.89 17.65
CA SER A 230 6.22 -20.94 17.96
C SER A 230 6.56 -21.76 19.20
N GLY A 231 5.57 -22.19 19.99
CA GLY A 231 5.73 -22.92 21.25
C GLY A 231 6.08 -22.02 22.45
N GLU A 232 5.90 -20.71 22.32
CA GLU A 232 6.17 -19.73 23.38
C GLU A 232 4.96 -19.40 24.26
N ILE A 233 3.76 -19.86 23.86
CA ILE A 233 2.50 -19.61 24.56
C ILE A 233 1.72 -20.89 24.81
#